data_AF-A0A956BYT7-F1
#
_entry.id   AF-A0A956BYT7-F1
#
_cell.length_a   1.000
_cell.length_b   1.000
_cell.length_c   1.000
_cell.angle_alpha   90.00
_cell.angle_beta   90.00
_cell.angle_gamma   90.00
#
_symmetry.space_group_name_H-M   'P 1'
#
loop_
_entity.id
_entity.type
_entity.pdbx_description
1 polymer ?
#
loop_
_entity_poly.entity_id
_entity_poly.type
_entity_poly.pdbx_seq_one_letter_code
_entity_poly.pdbx_strand_id
1 'polypeptide(L)'
;MRFVHTADWHLGKRLLGHPLIDDQAYALDQIERLCVEEKADALVIAGDVFDRSVPPVEAVTLLDDFFERMVRRARIPVVAIAGNHDSPERLGFGRSLLEGAGVHMRTTFGDRMVPIEVPGVGGVLEFVTLPYLEPEVVRAATGDAEVTTHDAALRRALADVPPRADPDRFRVLVAHAFCVGGIESPDSERPLMVGGAGYVHPSAFKGFDYVALGHLHRPQRVAGRDHIRYAGSLLKYAIEEHNHPKGVAVVEIVAGPKAPLVTTREVTLAPKRDLVRLEGTFDELSSGERFTEHEGDYVAVTYTDATYVLQAAERLRGRFPYLLEAMPKRVRRVQDDETPGEDRPDQPRELLEAFWSYLGIDHDLEEAHRVAFERAWLMAKKEDA
;
A
#
# COMPACT_ATOMS: atom_id res chain seq x y z
N MET A 1 5.39 -23.25 -16.83
CA MET A 1 5.97 -22.67 -15.61
C MET A 1 4.96 -21.76 -14.95
N ARG A 2 4.99 -21.64 -13.62
CA ARG A 2 4.07 -20.80 -12.84
C ARG A 2 4.81 -20.03 -11.77
N PHE A 3 4.38 -18.82 -11.48
CA PHE A 3 4.83 -18.07 -10.31
C PHE A 3 3.68 -17.28 -9.71
N VAL A 4 3.82 -16.96 -8.43
CA VAL A 4 2.88 -16.08 -7.72
C VAL A 4 3.48 -14.69 -7.64
N HIS A 5 2.76 -13.69 -8.15
CA HIS A 5 3.14 -12.28 -8.10
C HIS A 5 2.35 -11.56 -7.01
N THR A 6 3.08 -10.97 -6.07
CA THR A 6 2.58 -10.15 -4.97
C THR A 6 3.45 -8.89 -4.82
N ALA A 7 2.96 -7.87 -4.13
CA ALA A 7 3.66 -6.62 -3.88
C ALA A 7 3.09 -5.91 -2.64
N ASP A 8 3.72 -4.82 -2.23
CA ASP A 8 3.16 -3.83 -1.30
C ASP A 8 2.71 -4.50 0.01
N TRP A 9 3.61 -5.27 0.62
CA TRP A 9 3.34 -6.01 1.85
C TRP A 9 3.29 -5.11 3.07
N HIS A 10 4.08 -4.04 3.11
CA HIS A 10 4.19 -3.10 4.23
C HIS A 10 4.21 -3.79 5.61
N LEU A 11 5.04 -4.83 5.78
CA LEU A 11 5.12 -5.55 7.05
C LEU A 11 5.44 -4.59 8.20
N GLY A 12 4.68 -4.73 9.30
CA GLY A 12 4.75 -3.85 10.47
C GLY A 12 3.88 -2.60 10.40
N LYS A 13 3.04 -2.44 9.37
CA LYS A 13 2.09 -1.31 9.29
C LYS A 13 1.09 -1.34 10.45
N ARG A 14 0.67 -0.14 10.87
CA ARG A 14 -0.45 0.07 11.78
C ARG A 14 -1.56 0.84 11.07
N LEU A 15 -2.81 0.37 11.15
CA LEU A 15 -3.99 1.04 10.61
C LEU A 15 -4.62 1.91 11.70
N LEU A 16 -4.44 3.23 11.61
CA LEU A 16 -4.91 4.20 12.62
C LEU A 16 -4.60 3.78 14.06
N GLY A 17 -3.39 3.26 14.28
CA GLY A 17 -2.91 2.85 15.60
C GLY A 17 -3.15 1.37 15.94
N HIS A 18 -3.88 0.62 15.14
CA HIS A 18 -4.01 -0.84 15.30
C HIS A 18 -2.88 -1.58 14.58
N PRO A 19 -2.09 -2.43 15.25
CA PRO A 19 -1.05 -3.21 14.59
C PRO A 19 -1.65 -4.28 13.68
N LEU A 20 -1.16 -4.39 12.44
CA LEU A 20 -1.66 -5.37 11.47
C LEU A 20 -0.83 -6.66 11.40
N ILE A 21 0.19 -6.83 12.25
CA ILE A 21 1.17 -7.91 12.11
C ILE A 21 0.54 -9.31 12.10
N ASP A 22 -0.50 -9.53 12.92
CA ASP A 22 -1.23 -10.80 12.98
C ASP A 22 -2.06 -11.06 11.72
N ASP A 23 -2.65 -10.01 11.14
CA ASP A 23 -3.41 -10.08 9.89
C ASP A 23 -2.47 -10.29 8.70
N GLN A 24 -1.27 -9.68 8.75
CA GLN A 24 -0.21 -9.87 7.76
C GLN A 24 0.32 -11.30 7.79
N ALA A 25 0.60 -11.86 8.98
CA ALA A 25 1.00 -13.25 9.12
C ALA A 25 -0.06 -14.21 8.53
N TYR A 26 -1.34 -13.95 8.78
CA TYR A 26 -2.44 -14.73 8.22
C TYR A 26 -2.53 -14.65 6.69
N ALA A 27 -2.25 -13.49 6.10
CA ALA A 27 -2.18 -13.33 4.64
C ALA A 27 -0.98 -14.09 4.05
N LEU A 28 0.19 -14.00 4.68
CA LEU A 28 1.39 -14.73 4.25
C LEU A 28 1.18 -16.25 4.30
N ASP A 29 0.48 -16.78 5.30
CA ASP A 29 0.13 -18.21 5.38
C ASP A 29 -0.78 -18.66 4.23
N GLN A 30 -1.66 -17.78 3.73
CA GLN A 30 -2.44 -18.07 2.53
C GLN A 30 -1.57 -18.09 1.28
N ILE A 31 -0.59 -17.18 1.17
CA ILE A 31 0.35 -17.14 0.03
C ILE A 31 1.22 -18.39 -0.01
N GLU A 32 1.78 -18.83 1.11
CA GLU A 32 2.55 -20.08 1.16
C GLU A 32 1.72 -21.26 0.66
N ARG A 33 0.50 -21.43 1.22
CA ARG A 33 -0.41 -22.51 0.81
C ARG A 33 -0.72 -22.45 -0.68
N LEU A 34 -1.04 -21.26 -1.20
CA LEU A 34 -1.31 -21.06 -2.62
C LEU A 34 -0.10 -21.44 -3.48
N CYS A 35 1.10 -20.99 -3.13
CA CYS A 35 2.32 -21.34 -3.86
C CYS A 35 2.53 -22.86 -3.94
N VAL A 36 2.28 -23.59 -2.85
CA VAL A 36 2.38 -25.05 -2.79
C VAL A 36 1.29 -25.73 -3.63
N GLU A 37 0.04 -25.29 -3.49
CA GLU A 37 -1.12 -25.86 -4.20
C GLU A 37 -1.00 -25.68 -5.72
N GLU A 38 -0.57 -24.49 -6.16
CA GLU A 38 -0.37 -24.16 -7.59
C GLU A 38 0.90 -24.79 -8.18
N LYS A 39 1.77 -25.37 -7.31
CA LYS A 39 3.11 -25.84 -7.66
C LYS A 39 3.92 -24.73 -8.34
N ALA A 40 3.96 -23.57 -7.69
CA ALA A 40 4.69 -22.42 -8.21
C ALA A 40 6.19 -22.70 -8.28
N ASP A 41 6.80 -22.36 -9.41
CA ASP A 41 8.24 -22.40 -9.62
C ASP A 41 8.95 -21.28 -8.83
N ALA A 42 8.25 -20.17 -8.54
CA ALA A 42 8.76 -19.06 -7.72
C ALA A 42 7.65 -18.23 -7.07
N LEU A 43 7.99 -17.54 -5.97
CA LEU A 43 7.25 -16.40 -5.44
C LEU A 43 7.96 -15.10 -5.82
N VAL A 44 7.22 -14.12 -6.32
CA VAL A 44 7.73 -12.80 -6.73
C VAL A 44 7.11 -11.71 -5.86
N ILE A 45 7.95 -10.91 -5.20
CA ILE A 45 7.56 -9.79 -4.34
C ILE A 45 8.07 -8.48 -4.96
N ALA A 46 7.17 -7.73 -5.57
CA ALA A 46 7.50 -6.52 -6.34
C ALA A 46 7.62 -5.24 -5.48
N GLY A 47 8.31 -5.32 -4.35
CA GLY A 47 8.64 -4.16 -3.51
C GLY A 47 7.68 -3.87 -2.37
N ASP A 48 8.06 -2.85 -1.58
CA ASP A 48 7.44 -2.41 -0.33
C ASP A 48 7.21 -3.58 0.63
N VAL A 49 8.31 -4.28 0.95
CA VAL A 49 8.30 -5.41 1.88
C VAL A 49 7.96 -4.93 3.28
N PHE A 50 8.57 -3.83 3.73
CA PHE A 50 8.31 -3.21 5.02
C PHE A 50 7.54 -1.90 4.89
N ASP A 51 6.75 -1.53 5.92
CA ASP A 51 6.03 -0.24 5.93
C ASP A 51 7.00 0.96 6.00
N ARG A 52 8.18 0.77 6.57
CA ARG A 52 9.13 1.84 6.86
C ARG A 52 10.57 1.37 6.69
N SER A 53 11.45 2.34 6.45
CA SER A 53 12.89 2.12 6.29
C SER A 53 13.56 1.51 7.53
N VAL A 54 12.99 1.75 8.71
CA VAL A 54 13.36 1.08 9.97
C VAL A 54 12.15 0.25 10.42
N PRO A 55 12.09 -1.04 10.07
CA PRO A 55 10.96 -1.90 10.44
C PRO A 55 11.01 -2.27 11.92
N PRO A 56 9.85 -2.54 12.54
CA PRO A 56 9.79 -3.08 13.90
C PRO A 56 10.25 -4.55 13.93
N VAL A 57 10.63 -5.04 15.11
CA VAL A 57 11.24 -6.37 15.29
C VAL A 57 10.31 -7.47 14.81
N GLU A 58 9.03 -7.39 15.14
CA GLU A 58 8.01 -8.37 14.77
C GLU A 58 7.85 -8.52 13.25
N ALA A 59 8.04 -7.44 12.49
CA ALA A 59 7.99 -7.48 11.03
C ALA A 59 9.22 -8.20 10.45
N VAL A 60 10.39 -7.96 11.03
CA VAL A 60 11.64 -8.63 10.64
C VAL A 60 11.56 -10.13 10.94
N THR A 61 11.09 -10.49 12.14
CA THR A 61 10.88 -11.90 12.52
C THR A 61 9.87 -12.59 11.60
N LEU A 62 8.74 -11.93 11.30
CA LEU A 62 7.74 -12.50 10.40
C LEU A 62 8.30 -12.75 9.00
N LEU A 63 9.11 -11.83 8.46
CA LEU A 63 9.74 -12.00 7.15
C LEU A 63 10.74 -13.16 7.15
N ASP A 64 11.58 -13.26 8.18
CA ASP A 64 12.58 -14.33 8.32
C ASP A 64 11.90 -15.71 8.39
N ASP A 65 10.89 -15.84 9.25
CA ASP A 65 10.09 -17.07 9.39
C ASP A 65 9.38 -17.43 8.07
N PHE A 66 8.84 -16.44 7.35
CA PHE A 66 8.21 -16.68 6.06
C PHE A 66 9.22 -17.17 5.00
N PHE A 67 10.38 -16.51 4.88
CA PHE A 67 11.42 -16.93 3.95
C PHE A 67 11.96 -18.32 4.26
N GLU A 68 12.19 -18.65 5.53
CA GLU A 68 12.56 -19.99 5.99
C GLU A 68 11.57 -21.04 5.47
N ARG A 69 10.27 -20.82 5.72
CA ARG A 69 9.21 -21.73 5.27
C ARG A 69 9.21 -21.91 3.75
N MET A 70 9.26 -20.81 3.00
CA MET A 70 9.24 -20.85 1.54
C MET A 70 10.40 -21.68 0.97
N VAL A 71 11.64 -21.40 1.38
CA VAL A 71 12.81 -22.02 0.73
C VAL A 71 13.20 -23.37 1.33
N ARG A 72 12.96 -23.60 2.63
CA ARG A 72 13.33 -24.88 3.28
C ARG A 72 12.21 -25.90 3.26
N ARG A 73 10.96 -25.48 3.49
CA ARG A 73 9.81 -26.39 3.62
C ARG A 73 9.10 -26.54 2.28
N ALA A 74 8.66 -25.44 1.69
CA ALA A 74 7.95 -25.47 0.41
C ALA A 74 8.89 -25.71 -0.79
N ARG A 75 10.20 -25.44 -0.64
CA ARG A 75 11.23 -25.54 -1.70
C ARG A 75 10.93 -24.64 -2.90
N ILE A 76 10.33 -23.48 -2.63
CA ILE A 76 9.98 -22.49 -3.64
C ILE A 76 10.91 -21.29 -3.47
N PRO A 77 11.70 -20.93 -4.50
CA PRO A 77 12.56 -19.76 -4.44
C PRO A 77 11.73 -18.47 -4.39
N VAL A 78 12.31 -17.45 -3.76
CA VAL A 78 11.70 -16.13 -3.62
C VAL A 78 12.52 -15.12 -4.41
N VAL A 79 11.87 -14.34 -5.27
CA VAL A 79 12.46 -13.18 -5.94
C VAL A 79 11.82 -11.94 -5.35
N ALA A 80 12.61 -11.09 -4.71
CA ALA A 80 12.10 -9.90 -4.05
C ALA A 80 12.94 -8.67 -4.40
N ILE A 81 12.27 -7.56 -4.61
CA ILE A 81 12.90 -6.26 -4.82
C ILE A 81 12.58 -5.30 -3.67
N ALA A 82 13.40 -4.27 -3.46
CA ALA A 82 13.05 -3.16 -2.58
C ALA A 82 12.06 -2.20 -3.27
N GLY A 83 11.05 -1.72 -2.54
CA GLY A 83 10.21 -0.59 -2.95
C GLY A 83 10.71 0.75 -2.41
N ASN A 84 9.88 1.78 -2.45
CA ASN A 84 10.23 3.14 -2.00
C ASN A 84 10.08 3.33 -0.46
N HIS A 85 9.44 2.40 0.24
CA HIS A 85 9.37 2.39 1.71
C HIS A 85 10.54 1.66 2.37
N ASP A 86 11.15 0.72 1.64
CA ASP A 86 12.23 -0.11 2.14
C ASP A 86 13.55 0.68 2.25
N SER A 87 14.39 0.31 3.23
CA SER A 87 15.80 0.74 3.25
C SER A 87 16.63 -0.28 2.47
N PRO A 88 17.29 0.12 1.36
CA PRO A 88 18.04 -0.82 0.54
C PRO A 88 19.12 -1.60 1.30
N GLU A 89 19.84 -0.94 2.21
CA GLU A 89 20.93 -1.52 2.99
C GLU A 89 20.40 -2.49 4.05
N ARG A 90 19.29 -2.15 4.72
CA ARG A 90 18.72 -2.99 5.78
C ARG A 90 18.01 -4.20 5.19
N LEU A 91 17.17 -4.01 4.17
CA LEU A 91 16.49 -5.11 3.50
C LEU A 91 17.51 -6.03 2.79
N GLY A 92 18.60 -5.46 2.25
CA GLY A 92 19.66 -6.21 1.58
C GLY A 92 20.64 -6.91 2.52
N PHE A 93 20.47 -6.79 3.84
CA PHE A 93 21.36 -7.43 4.81
C PHE A 93 21.35 -8.95 4.65
N GLY A 94 22.53 -9.56 4.58
CA GLY A 94 22.67 -11.02 4.44
C GLY A 94 22.28 -11.57 3.06
N ARG A 95 21.96 -10.74 2.07
CA ARG A 95 21.47 -11.19 0.74
C ARG A 95 22.37 -12.22 0.05
N SER A 96 23.69 -12.13 0.20
CA SER A 96 24.62 -13.08 -0.42
C SER A 96 24.52 -14.48 0.18
N LEU A 97 24.20 -14.58 1.48
CA LEU A 97 23.92 -15.84 2.17
C LEU A 97 22.54 -16.37 1.79
N LEU A 98 21.54 -15.49 1.78
CA LEU A 98 20.15 -15.80 1.45
C LEU A 98 19.98 -16.28 0.00
N GLU A 99 20.75 -15.72 -0.93
CA GLU A 99 20.73 -16.11 -2.35
C GLU A 99 21.14 -17.58 -2.54
N GLY A 100 22.12 -18.07 -1.77
CA GLY A 100 22.49 -19.48 -1.77
C GLY A 100 21.40 -20.42 -1.20
N ALA A 101 20.46 -19.89 -0.42
CA ALA A 101 19.31 -20.62 0.10
C ALA A 101 18.07 -20.52 -0.81
N GLY A 102 18.09 -19.72 -1.88
CA GLY A 102 16.98 -19.53 -2.81
C GLY A 102 16.13 -18.27 -2.55
N VAL A 103 16.61 -17.33 -1.72
CA VAL A 103 15.99 -16.00 -1.57
C VAL A 103 16.84 -14.97 -2.30
N HIS A 104 16.34 -14.52 -3.44
CA HIS A 104 16.99 -13.56 -4.32
C HIS A 104 16.47 -12.15 -4.01
N MET A 105 17.16 -11.47 -3.11
CA MET A 105 16.84 -10.09 -2.71
C MET A 105 17.66 -9.09 -3.53
N ARG A 106 17.00 -8.14 -4.19
CA ARG A 106 17.61 -7.10 -5.03
C ARG A 106 17.15 -5.74 -4.53
N THR A 107 18.05 -5.00 -3.88
CA THR A 107 17.67 -3.80 -3.13
C THR A 107 18.28 -2.52 -3.68
N THR A 108 19.40 -2.60 -4.40
CA THR A 108 20.07 -1.43 -4.96
C THR A 108 20.25 -1.56 -6.47
N PHE A 109 20.39 -0.43 -7.16
CA PHE A 109 20.72 -0.38 -8.60
C PHE A 109 21.98 -1.18 -8.96
N GLY A 110 22.97 -1.20 -8.05
CA GLY A 110 24.24 -1.89 -8.24
C GLY A 110 24.18 -3.40 -8.03
N ASP A 111 23.03 -3.94 -7.62
CA ASP A 111 22.81 -5.37 -7.47
C ASP A 111 22.71 -5.97 -8.86
N ARG A 112 23.89 -6.22 -9.45
CA ARG A 112 24.17 -6.79 -10.77
C ARG A 112 22.89 -7.23 -11.47
N MET A 113 22.48 -6.46 -12.48
CA MET A 113 21.27 -6.64 -13.30
C MET A 113 21.29 -7.92 -14.15
N VAL A 114 21.92 -8.98 -13.64
CA VAL A 114 21.89 -10.34 -14.14
C VAL A 114 20.51 -10.91 -13.78
N PRO A 115 19.73 -11.36 -14.78
CA PRO A 115 18.46 -11.97 -14.52
C PRO A 115 18.58 -13.15 -13.56
N ILE A 116 17.63 -13.29 -12.64
CA ILE A 116 17.52 -14.48 -11.80
C ILE A 116 16.87 -15.58 -12.63
N GLU A 117 17.57 -16.69 -12.79
CA GLU A 117 17.10 -17.83 -13.56
C GLU A 117 16.39 -18.84 -12.65
N VAL A 118 15.12 -19.12 -12.96
CA VAL A 118 14.36 -20.18 -12.32
C VAL A 118 13.96 -21.20 -13.38
N PRO A 119 14.68 -22.34 -13.46
CA PRO A 119 14.33 -23.41 -14.39
C PRO A 119 12.97 -24.01 -14.03
N GLY A 120 12.19 -24.35 -15.05
CA GLY A 120 10.95 -25.08 -14.85
C GLY A 120 10.58 -25.90 -16.07
N VAL A 121 9.37 -26.46 -16.07
CA VAL A 121 8.93 -27.32 -17.17
C VAL A 121 8.76 -26.50 -18.45
N GLY A 122 9.55 -26.82 -19.48
CA GLY A 122 9.45 -26.23 -20.81
C GLY A 122 10.24 -24.93 -21.02
N GLY A 123 11.16 -24.58 -20.11
CA GLY A 123 12.08 -23.46 -20.30
C GLY A 123 12.65 -22.91 -19.00
N VAL A 124 13.07 -21.64 -19.03
CA VAL A 124 13.60 -20.91 -17.88
C VAL A 124 12.85 -19.60 -17.72
N LEU A 125 12.39 -19.30 -16.50
CA LEU A 125 11.95 -17.95 -16.13
C LEU A 125 13.18 -17.10 -15.84
N GLU A 126 13.33 -15.99 -16.56
CA GLU A 126 14.35 -14.96 -16.33
C GLU A 126 13.71 -13.75 -15.66
N PHE A 127 13.90 -13.60 -14.36
CA PHE A 127 13.43 -12.43 -13.64
C PHE A 127 14.46 -11.30 -13.75
N VAL A 128 14.11 -10.26 -14.50
CA VAL A 128 14.84 -9.00 -14.52
C VAL A 128 14.28 -8.12 -13.42
N THR A 129 15.08 -7.86 -12.40
CA THR A 129 14.63 -7.16 -11.18
C THR A 129 15.14 -5.74 -11.14
N LEU A 130 14.22 -4.79 -11.00
CA LEU A 130 14.52 -3.38 -10.80
C LEU A 130 13.88 -2.93 -9.47
N PRO A 131 14.64 -2.83 -8.37
CA PRO A 131 14.12 -2.16 -7.17
C PRO A 131 13.71 -0.73 -7.48
N TYR A 132 13.03 -0.06 -6.56
CA TYR A 132 12.66 1.34 -6.75
C TYR A 132 13.91 2.20 -7.07
N LEU A 133 13.88 2.85 -8.24
CA LEU A 133 15.03 3.56 -8.79
C LEU A 133 14.87 5.07 -8.64
N GLU A 134 15.52 5.61 -7.61
CA GLU A 134 15.68 7.06 -7.47
C GLU A 134 16.58 7.61 -8.60
N PRO A 135 16.12 8.60 -9.39
CA PRO A 135 16.89 9.14 -10.50
C PRO A 135 18.28 9.65 -10.07
N GLU A 136 18.39 10.20 -8.87
CA GLU A 136 19.67 10.70 -8.33
C GLU A 136 20.66 9.58 -8.05
N VAL A 137 20.19 8.45 -7.53
CA VAL A 137 21.02 7.28 -7.24
C VAL A 137 21.52 6.66 -8.56
N VAL A 138 20.63 6.52 -9.55
CA VAL A 138 21.00 5.99 -10.87
C VAL A 138 21.97 6.93 -11.57
N ARG A 139 21.72 8.25 -11.57
CA ARG A 139 22.63 9.26 -12.12
C ARG A 139 24.01 9.21 -11.47
N ALA A 140 24.06 9.14 -10.13
CA ALA A 140 25.33 9.05 -9.40
C ALA A 140 26.09 7.75 -9.73
N ALA A 141 25.39 6.63 -9.85
CA ALA A 141 26.00 5.33 -10.16
C ALA A 141 26.46 5.20 -11.63
N THR A 142 25.77 5.85 -12.56
CA THR A 142 26.04 5.72 -14.01
C THR A 142 26.85 6.87 -14.60
N GLY A 143 26.88 8.03 -13.93
CA GLY A 143 27.42 9.28 -14.48
C GLY A 143 26.56 9.90 -15.58
N ASP A 144 25.35 9.40 -15.81
CA ASP A 144 24.45 9.87 -16.87
C ASP A 144 23.61 11.06 -16.39
N ALA A 145 24.02 12.27 -16.80
CA ALA A 145 23.36 13.52 -16.41
C ALA A 145 21.91 13.65 -16.92
N GLU A 146 21.52 12.89 -17.94
CA GLU A 146 20.17 12.93 -18.51
C GLU A 146 19.14 12.19 -17.64
N VAL A 147 19.60 11.37 -16.69
CA VAL A 147 18.74 10.66 -15.75
C VAL A 147 18.18 11.64 -14.71
N THR A 148 17.04 12.23 -15.05
CA THR A 148 16.33 13.24 -14.26
C THR A 148 14.92 12.82 -13.84
N THR A 149 14.40 11.74 -14.42
CA THR A 149 13.05 11.21 -14.15
C THR A 149 13.09 9.72 -13.84
N HIS A 150 12.03 9.19 -13.24
CA HIS A 150 11.90 7.75 -12.96
C HIS A 150 11.87 6.92 -14.26
N ASP A 151 11.21 7.42 -15.33
CA ASP A 151 11.24 6.78 -16.65
C ASP A 151 12.67 6.70 -17.22
N ALA A 152 13.44 7.80 -17.12
CA ALA A 152 14.84 7.82 -17.57
C ALA A 152 15.72 6.87 -16.75
N ALA A 153 15.55 6.84 -15.43
CA ALA A 153 16.28 5.95 -14.53
C ALA A 153 16.01 4.48 -14.85
N LEU A 154 14.74 4.12 -15.06
CA LEU A 154 14.33 2.77 -15.42
C LEU A 154 14.84 2.36 -16.81
N ARG A 155 14.74 3.24 -17.82
CA ARG A 155 15.28 2.96 -19.16
C ARG A 155 16.78 2.78 -19.14
N ARG A 156 17.50 3.60 -18.37
CA ARG A 156 18.94 3.48 -18.22
C ARG A 156 19.31 2.13 -17.59
N ALA A 157 18.60 1.70 -16.56
CA ALA A 157 18.77 0.37 -15.96
C ALA A 157 18.50 -0.76 -16.96
N LEU A 158 17.37 -0.69 -17.68
CA LEU A 158 17.01 -1.69 -18.69
C LEU A 158 18.01 -1.77 -19.85
N ALA A 159 18.72 -0.68 -20.18
CA ALA A 159 19.75 -0.70 -21.20
C ALA A 159 20.99 -1.53 -20.83
N ASP A 160 21.24 -1.74 -19.53
CA ASP A 160 22.33 -2.60 -19.05
C ASP A 160 21.94 -4.08 -18.95
N VAL A 161 20.66 -4.40 -19.15
CA VAL A 161 20.17 -5.79 -19.13
C VAL A 161 20.68 -6.51 -20.39
N PRO A 162 21.35 -7.66 -20.25
CA PRO A 162 21.88 -8.38 -21.40
C PRO A 162 20.75 -8.78 -22.36
N PRO A 163 21.02 -8.95 -23.67
CA PRO A 163 20.01 -9.42 -24.61
C PRO A 163 19.52 -10.82 -24.21
N ARG A 164 18.27 -11.14 -24.58
CA ARG A 164 17.71 -12.49 -24.36
C ARG A 164 18.52 -13.49 -25.19
N ALA A 165 19.09 -14.49 -24.53
CA ALA A 165 19.97 -15.46 -25.18
C ALA A 165 19.18 -16.42 -26.10
N ASP A 166 18.07 -16.97 -25.60
CA ASP A 166 17.32 -18.05 -26.27
C ASP A 166 15.80 -17.81 -26.27
N PRO A 167 15.04 -18.41 -27.20
CA PRO A 167 13.57 -18.29 -27.27
C PRO A 167 12.84 -19.02 -26.13
N ASP A 168 13.45 -20.04 -25.50
CA ASP A 168 12.87 -20.80 -24.38
C ASP A 168 13.13 -20.14 -23.01
N ARG A 169 13.63 -18.90 -23.02
CA ARG A 169 13.82 -18.03 -21.85
C ARG A 169 12.72 -16.97 -21.82
N PHE A 170 11.88 -17.05 -20.79
CA PHE A 170 10.74 -16.16 -20.63
C PHE A 170 11.10 -15.05 -19.66
N ARG A 171 11.11 -13.81 -20.16
CA ARG A 171 11.53 -12.65 -19.37
C ARG A 171 10.36 -12.04 -18.62
N VAL A 172 10.52 -12.00 -17.31
CA VAL A 172 9.60 -11.32 -16.40
C VAL A 172 10.32 -10.12 -15.82
N LEU A 173 9.81 -8.91 -16.09
CA LEU A 173 10.28 -7.71 -15.40
C LEU A 173 9.60 -7.64 -14.04
N VAL A 174 10.36 -7.50 -12.97
CA VAL A 174 9.87 -7.22 -11.62
C VAL A 174 10.32 -5.81 -11.27
N ALA A 175 9.40 -4.88 -11.12
CA ALA A 175 9.72 -3.46 -10.89
C ALA A 175 8.77 -2.82 -9.88
N HIS A 176 9.27 -1.84 -9.15
CA HIS A 176 8.46 -1.02 -8.25
C HIS A 176 8.45 0.41 -8.79
N ALA A 177 7.34 0.83 -9.40
CA ALA A 177 7.25 2.12 -10.07
C ALA A 177 5.80 2.51 -10.36
N PHE A 178 5.53 3.81 -10.39
CA PHE A 178 4.26 4.32 -10.91
C PHE A 178 4.28 4.36 -12.45
N CYS A 179 3.66 3.37 -13.06
CA CYS A 179 3.40 3.33 -14.49
C CYS A 179 2.17 4.14 -14.93
N VAL A 180 2.32 4.95 -15.99
CA VAL A 180 1.22 5.71 -16.60
C VAL A 180 0.07 4.78 -16.99
N GLY A 181 -1.15 5.17 -16.62
CA GLY A 181 -2.36 4.37 -16.82
C GLY A 181 -2.68 3.40 -15.69
N GLY A 182 -1.91 3.45 -14.58
CA GLY A 182 -2.34 2.94 -13.29
C GLY A 182 -3.30 3.91 -12.59
N ILE A 183 -4.13 3.36 -11.71
CA ILE A 183 -5.14 4.06 -10.91
C ILE A 183 -4.66 4.05 -9.46
N GLU A 184 -4.38 5.24 -8.93
CA GLU A 184 -4.02 5.44 -7.53
C GLU A 184 -5.25 5.44 -6.62
N SER A 185 -5.00 5.23 -5.33
CA SER A 185 -5.97 5.26 -4.26
C SER A 185 -5.69 6.49 -3.40
N PRO A 186 -6.60 7.48 -3.34
CA PRO A 186 -6.38 8.65 -2.50
C PRO A 186 -5.97 8.26 -1.06
N ASP A 187 -4.97 8.95 -0.50
CA ASP A 187 -4.44 8.78 0.87
C ASP A 187 -3.83 7.41 1.23
N SER A 188 -3.72 6.48 0.28
CA SER A 188 -3.15 5.15 0.49
C SER A 188 -1.68 5.07 0.09
N GLU A 189 -1.35 5.52 -1.12
CA GLU A 189 0.01 5.56 -1.65
C GLU A 189 0.67 6.92 -1.34
N ARG A 190 2.01 6.98 -1.32
CA ARG A 190 2.71 8.26 -1.13
C ARG A 190 2.47 9.18 -2.33
N PRO A 191 1.99 10.43 -2.13
CA PRO A 191 1.81 11.37 -3.23
C PRO A 191 3.12 11.60 -3.99
N LEU A 192 3.08 11.49 -5.32
CA LEU A 192 4.23 11.78 -6.16
C LEU A 192 4.46 13.29 -6.33
N MET A 193 5.69 13.63 -6.68
CA MET A 193 6.09 14.99 -7.01
C MET A 193 5.25 15.59 -8.15
N VAL A 194 5.00 16.90 -8.05
CA VAL A 194 4.31 17.71 -9.06
C VAL A 194 5.02 17.64 -10.42
N GLY A 195 4.26 17.51 -11.52
CA GLY A 195 4.79 17.65 -12.88
C GLY A 195 5.17 16.34 -13.59
N GLY A 196 4.90 15.17 -13.00
CA GLY A 196 4.98 13.88 -13.70
C GLY A 196 6.36 13.23 -13.81
N ALA A 197 7.39 13.79 -13.17
CA ALA A 197 8.72 13.20 -13.07
C ALA A 197 8.75 11.84 -12.31
N GLY A 198 7.67 11.52 -11.59
CA GLY A 198 7.47 10.26 -10.87
C GLY A 198 6.98 9.09 -11.74
N TYR A 199 6.50 9.36 -12.97
CA TYR A 199 5.88 8.33 -13.80
C TYR A 199 6.88 7.58 -14.70
N VAL A 200 6.55 6.32 -14.99
CA VAL A 200 7.20 5.47 -15.99
C VAL A 200 6.22 5.16 -17.12
N HIS A 201 6.65 5.26 -18.37
CA HIS A 201 5.79 4.98 -19.51
C HIS A 201 5.79 3.47 -19.84
N PRO A 202 4.63 2.83 -20.12
CA PRO A 202 4.56 1.39 -20.42
C PRO A 202 5.44 0.92 -21.59
N SER A 203 5.80 1.82 -22.50
CA SER A 203 6.71 1.50 -23.62
C SER A 203 8.12 1.10 -23.18
N ALA A 204 8.53 1.46 -21.95
CA ALA A 204 9.80 1.00 -21.38
C ALA A 204 9.84 -0.52 -21.21
N PHE A 205 8.69 -1.18 -21.09
CA PHE A 205 8.59 -2.61 -20.80
C PHE A 205 8.50 -3.49 -22.06
N LYS A 206 8.81 -2.94 -23.23
CA LYS A 206 8.79 -3.70 -24.49
C LYS A 206 9.81 -4.84 -24.45
N GLY A 207 9.37 -6.05 -24.83
CA GLY A 207 10.25 -7.23 -24.93
C GLY A 207 10.23 -8.16 -23.71
N PHE A 208 9.43 -7.82 -22.68
CA PHE A 208 9.11 -8.70 -21.57
C PHE A 208 7.83 -9.49 -21.86
N ASP A 209 7.80 -10.75 -21.43
CA ASP A 209 6.63 -11.63 -21.55
C ASP A 209 5.59 -11.30 -20.47
N TYR A 210 6.05 -10.86 -19.30
CA TYR A 210 5.22 -10.36 -18.21
C TYR A 210 5.95 -9.25 -17.43
N VAL A 211 5.20 -8.33 -16.85
CA VAL A 211 5.69 -7.22 -16.03
C VAL A 211 4.92 -7.24 -14.71
N ALA A 212 5.64 -7.61 -13.65
CA ALA A 212 5.22 -7.64 -12.26
C ALA A 212 5.52 -6.29 -11.61
N LEU A 213 4.49 -5.46 -11.42
CA LEU A 213 4.60 -4.16 -10.75
C LEU A 213 4.11 -4.21 -9.30
N GLY A 214 4.82 -3.53 -8.42
CA GLY A 214 4.29 -3.00 -7.14
C GLY A 214 4.17 -1.48 -7.18
N HIS A 215 3.83 -0.87 -6.04
CA HIS A 215 3.63 0.56 -5.74
C HIS A 215 2.17 0.97 -5.58
N LEU A 216 1.26 0.40 -6.37
CA LEU A 216 -0.18 0.73 -6.30
C LEU A 216 -0.93 -0.37 -5.57
N HIS A 217 -1.70 -0.02 -4.55
CA HIS A 217 -2.32 -0.97 -3.62
C HIS A 217 -3.57 -1.65 -4.15
N ARG A 218 -4.09 -1.19 -5.29
CA ARG A 218 -5.21 -1.83 -5.99
C ARG A 218 -4.69 -2.78 -7.07
N PRO A 219 -5.02 -4.08 -7.02
CA PRO A 219 -4.72 -5.02 -8.10
C PRO A 219 -5.36 -4.54 -9.41
N GLN A 220 -4.56 -4.41 -10.47
CA GLN A 220 -5.05 -3.85 -11.74
C GLN A 220 -4.10 -4.13 -12.92
N ARG A 221 -4.68 -4.09 -14.12
CA ARG A 221 -3.94 -4.09 -15.40
C ARG A 221 -3.57 -2.66 -15.77
N VAL A 222 -2.40 -2.47 -16.38
CA VAL A 222 -1.97 -1.14 -16.82
C VAL A 222 -2.42 -0.88 -18.25
N ALA A 223 -3.23 0.17 -18.46
CA ALA A 223 -3.69 0.62 -19.77
C ALA A 223 -4.23 -0.53 -20.66
N GLY A 224 -5.02 -1.44 -20.07
CA GLY A 224 -5.66 -2.57 -20.74
C GLY A 224 -4.73 -3.71 -21.18
N ARG A 225 -3.46 -3.73 -20.75
CA ARG A 225 -2.50 -4.78 -21.11
C ARG A 225 -2.45 -5.87 -20.04
N ASP A 226 -2.78 -7.11 -20.43
CA ASP A 226 -2.89 -8.23 -19.49
C ASP A 226 -1.55 -8.66 -18.88
N HIS A 227 -0.46 -8.43 -19.60
CA HIS A 227 0.90 -8.79 -19.21
C HIS A 227 1.60 -7.72 -18.36
N ILE A 228 0.96 -6.57 -18.08
CA ILE A 228 1.51 -5.51 -17.23
C ILE A 228 0.54 -5.27 -16.08
N ARG A 229 0.91 -5.67 -14.87
CA ARG A 229 -0.02 -5.68 -13.74
C ARG A 229 0.61 -5.20 -12.46
N TYR A 230 -0.16 -4.46 -11.69
CA TYR A 230 0.06 -4.30 -10.26
C TYR A 230 -0.57 -5.46 -9.53
N ALA A 231 0.18 -6.09 -8.61
CA ALA A 231 -0.39 -7.10 -7.73
C ALA A 231 -1.36 -6.50 -6.71
N GLY A 232 -1.14 -5.24 -6.30
CA GLY A 232 -1.81 -4.65 -5.15
C GLY A 232 -1.22 -5.13 -3.82
N SER A 233 -1.64 -4.47 -2.74
CA SER A 233 -1.21 -4.83 -1.39
C SER A 233 -1.96 -6.03 -0.84
N LEU A 234 -1.37 -6.67 0.18
CA LEU A 234 -1.92 -7.87 0.83
C LEU A 234 -3.19 -7.58 1.63
N LEU A 235 -3.25 -6.41 2.26
CA LEU A 235 -4.32 -5.96 3.13
C LEU A 235 -4.76 -4.55 2.74
N LYS A 236 -5.86 -4.09 3.32
CA LYS A 236 -6.31 -2.70 3.17
C LYS A 236 -5.52 -1.83 4.14
N TYR A 237 -4.75 -0.87 3.61
CA TYR A 237 -3.79 -0.08 4.38
C TYR A 237 -4.19 1.37 4.64
N ALA A 238 -5.28 1.81 4.02
CA ALA A 238 -6.00 3.05 4.28
C ALA A 238 -7.52 2.79 4.25
N ILE A 239 -8.30 3.68 4.86
CA ILE A 239 -9.77 3.53 4.95
C ILE A 239 -10.38 3.54 3.53
N GLU A 240 -9.76 4.28 2.62
CA GLU A 240 -10.15 4.47 1.22
C GLU A 240 -10.14 3.15 0.46
N GLU A 241 -9.33 2.18 0.90
CA GLU A 241 -9.21 0.86 0.32
C GLU A 241 -10.31 -0.13 0.77
N HIS A 242 -11.31 0.29 1.56
CA HIS A 242 -12.41 -0.57 2.03
C HIS A 242 -13.13 -1.36 0.92
N ASN A 243 -13.13 -0.88 -0.32
CA ASN A 243 -13.72 -1.59 -1.47
C ASN A 243 -12.68 -2.22 -2.40
N HIS A 244 -11.40 -2.18 -2.04
CA HIS A 244 -10.35 -2.76 -2.87
C HIS A 244 -10.27 -4.27 -2.66
N PRO A 245 -10.32 -5.06 -3.73
CA PRO A 245 -10.02 -6.48 -3.62
C PRO A 245 -8.54 -6.62 -3.21
N LYS A 246 -8.27 -7.58 -2.33
CA LYS A 246 -6.91 -7.92 -1.88
C LYS A 246 -6.57 -9.33 -2.31
N GLY A 247 -5.36 -9.50 -2.83
CA GLY A 247 -5.07 -10.68 -3.60
C GLY A 247 -3.64 -10.75 -4.11
N VAL A 248 -3.40 -11.81 -4.87
CA VAL A 248 -2.16 -12.04 -5.61
C VAL A 248 -2.50 -12.50 -7.02
N ALA A 249 -1.54 -12.40 -7.94
CA ALA A 249 -1.70 -12.92 -9.29
C ALA A 249 -0.92 -14.23 -9.45
N VAL A 250 -1.61 -15.32 -9.79
CA VAL A 250 -0.97 -16.54 -10.30
C VAL A 250 -0.73 -16.35 -11.79
N VAL A 251 0.53 -16.41 -12.21
CA VAL A 251 0.94 -16.25 -13.59
C VAL A 251 1.46 -17.58 -14.10
N GLU A 252 0.92 -18.03 -15.23
CA GLU A 252 1.38 -19.21 -15.93
C GLU A 252 1.92 -18.83 -17.29
N ILE A 253 3.11 -19.34 -17.61
CA ILE A 253 3.75 -19.18 -18.90
C ILE A 253 3.99 -20.56 -19.50
N VAL A 254 3.45 -20.74 -20.70
CA VAL A 254 3.58 -21.98 -21.49
C VAL A 254 4.29 -21.65 -22.79
N ALA A 255 5.35 -22.42 -23.11
CA ALA A 255 6.03 -22.32 -24.39
C ALA A 255 5.03 -22.57 -25.54
N GLY A 256 5.05 -21.69 -26.54
CA GLY A 256 4.21 -21.81 -27.73
C GLY A 256 5.05 -21.77 -29.00
N PRO A 257 4.52 -22.28 -30.14
CA PRO A 257 5.28 -22.43 -31.39
C PRO A 257 5.70 -21.11 -32.06
N LYS A 258 5.12 -19.96 -31.65
CA LYS A 258 5.47 -18.62 -32.16
C LYS A 258 5.85 -17.64 -31.06
N ALA A 259 5.17 -17.72 -29.92
CA ALA A 259 5.37 -16.90 -28.73
C ALA A 259 4.83 -17.67 -27.52
N PRO A 260 5.32 -17.37 -26.29
CA PRO A 260 4.70 -17.87 -25.08
C PRO A 260 3.23 -17.50 -24.97
N LEU A 261 2.44 -18.42 -24.42
CA LEU A 261 1.13 -18.09 -23.88
C LEU A 261 1.29 -17.71 -22.41
N VAL A 262 0.89 -16.49 -22.06
CA VAL A 262 0.87 -15.99 -20.68
C VAL A 262 -0.57 -15.89 -20.22
N THR A 263 -0.92 -16.63 -19.17
CA THR A 263 -2.22 -16.58 -18.52
C THR A 263 -2.06 -16.07 -17.09
N THR A 264 -3.05 -15.32 -16.63
CA THR A 264 -3.03 -14.68 -15.32
C THR A 264 -4.36 -14.92 -14.63
N ARG A 265 -4.32 -15.33 -13.37
CA ARG A 265 -5.50 -15.47 -12.52
C ARG A 265 -5.27 -14.73 -11.21
N GLU A 266 -6.20 -13.83 -10.88
CA GLU A 266 -6.20 -13.17 -9.57
C GLU A 266 -6.82 -14.11 -8.54
N VAL A 267 -6.18 -14.20 -7.38
CA VAL A 267 -6.62 -15.00 -6.24
C VAL A 267 -6.82 -14.04 -5.08
N THR A 268 -8.06 -13.93 -4.62
CA THR A 268 -8.41 -13.12 -3.45
C THR A 268 -7.87 -13.76 -2.18
N LEU A 269 -7.25 -12.96 -1.32
CA LEU A 269 -6.87 -13.38 0.02
C LEU A 269 -8.03 -13.09 0.97
N ALA A 270 -8.45 -14.09 1.75
CA ALA A 270 -9.46 -13.88 2.76
C ALA A 270 -8.85 -13.06 3.91
N PRO A 271 -9.43 -11.93 4.32
CA PRO A 271 -8.92 -11.18 5.46
C PRO A 271 -9.18 -11.96 6.76
N LYS A 272 -8.28 -11.82 7.74
CA LYS A 272 -8.55 -12.27 9.12
C LYS A 272 -9.59 -11.37 9.80
N ARG A 273 -9.50 -10.07 9.51
CA ARG A 273 -10.44 -9.00 9.85
C ARG A 273 -10.53 -8.10 8.64
N ASP A 274 -11.73 -7.87 8.12
CA ASP A 274 -11.87 -6.97 6.99
C ASP A 274 -11.84 -5.50 7.46
N LEU A 275 -11.71 -4.57 6.52
CA LEU A 275 -11.93 -3.15 6.76
C LEU A 275 -13.23 -2.73 6.08
N VAL A 276 -14.13 -2.18 6.88
CA VAL A 276 -15.46 -1.73 6.45
C VAL A 276 -15.74 -0.28 6.85
N ARG A 277 -16.53 0.40 6.01
CA ARG A 277 -17.10 1.70 6.33
C ARG A 277 -18.58 1.52 6.64
N LEU A 278 -19.00 1.93 7.84
CA LEU A 278 -20.38 1.84 8.27
C LEU A 278 -20.99 3.24 8.34
N GLU A 279 -22.22 3.38 7.84
CA GLU A 279 -22.99 4.62 7.91
C GLU A 279 -24.39 4.34 8.44
N GLY A 280 -24.82 5.11 9.44
CA GLY A 280 -26.13 5.00 10.08
C GLY A 280 -26.30 5.98 11.25
N THR A 281 -27.44 5.95 11.90
CA THR A 281 -27.63 6.68 13.18
C THR A 281 -26.80 6.04 14.29
N PHE A 282 -26.48 6.79 15.33
CA PHE A 282 -25.69 6.28 16.46
C PHE A 282 -26.37 5.08 17.13
N ASP A 283 -27.70 5.09 17.24
CA ASP A 283 -28.46 3.99 17.83
C ASP A 283 -28.38 2.71 16.97
N GLU A 284 -28.49 2.84 15.64
CA GLU A 284 -28.29 1.73 14.70
C GLU A 284 -26.86 1.16 14.78
N LEU A 285 -25.86 2.04 14.82
CA LEU A 285 -24.45 1.66 14.89
C LEU A 285 -24.13 0.97 16.22
N SER A 286 -24.65 1.48 17.34
CA SER A 286 -24.32 0.97 18.68
C SER A 286 -25.09 -0.28 19.08
N SER A 287 -26.29 -0.51 18.55
CA SER A 287 -27.17 -1.61 19.01
C SER A 287 -27.97 -2.32 17.92
N GLY A 288 -28.04 -1.79 16.70
CA GLY A 288 -28.84 -2.36 15.62
C GLY A 288 -28.23 -3.64 15.03
N GLU A 289 -29.06 -4.63 14.69
CA GLU A 289 -28.61 -5.94 14.18
C GLU A 289 -27.87 -5.87 12.83
N ARG A 290 -28.09 -4.80 12.06
CA ARG A 290 -27.55 -4.58 10.69
C ARG A 290 -26.03 -4.72 10.60
N PHE A 291 -25.29 -4.41 11.66
CA PHE A 291 -23.82 -4.35 11.63
C PHE A 291 -23.14 -5.44 12.47
N THR A 292 -23.90 -6.45 12.92
CA THR A 292 -23.40 -7.50 13.82
C THR A 292 -22.28 -8.34 13.19
N GLU A 293 -22.33 -8.57 11.87
CA GLU A 293 -21.30 -9.33 11.18
C GLU A 293 -19.92 -8.65 11.16
N HIS A 294 -19.88 -7.33 11.37
CA HIS A 294 -18.67 -6.51 11.32
C HIS A 294 -18.05 -6.25 12.70
N GLU A 295 -18.54 -6.88 13.77
CA GLU A 295 -17.99 -6.70 15.12
C GLU A 295 -16.54 -7.19 15.25
N GLY A 296 -16.11 -8.12 14.39
CA GLY A 296 -14.73 -8.60 14.31
C GLY A 296 -13.82 -7.81 13.35
N ASP A 297 -14.37 -6.86 12.59
CA ASP A 297 -13.68 -6.13 11.52
C ASP A 297 -13.07 -4.82 12.00
N TYR A 298 -12.12 -4.29 11.23
CA TYR A 298 -11.70 -2.90 11.34
C TYR A 298 -12.82 -1.99 10.83
N VAL A 299 -13.37 -1.17 11.72
CA VAL A 299 -14.58 -0.40 11.43
C VAL A 299 -14.26 1.10 11.43
N ALA A 300 -14.55 1.77 10.32
CA ALA A 300 -14.65 3.22 10.25
C ALA A 300 -16.12 3.63 10.20
N VAL A 301 -16.56 4.47 11.13
CA VAL A 301 -17.96 4.86 11.27
C VAL A 301 -18.18 6.29 10.83
N THR A 302 -19.24 6.49 10.04
CA THR A 302 -19.86 7.79 9.80
C THR A 302 -21.27 7.80 10.39
N TYR A 303 -21.51 8.54 11.48
CA TYR A 303 -22.83 8.62 12.09
C TYR A 303 -23.65 9.80 11.56
N THR A 304 -24.94 9.58 11.33
CA THR A 304 -25.82 10.52 10.62
C THR A 304 -26.74 11.34 11.52
N ASP A 305 -26.54 11.27 12.83
CA ASP A 305 -27.32 12.01 13.83
C ASP A 305 -27.24 13.52 13.59
N ALA A 306 -28.36 14.21 13.80
CA ALA A 306 -28.44 15.66 13.62
C ALA A 306 -27.62 16.43 14.66
N THR A 307 -27.37 15.82 15.82
CA THR A 307 -26.59 16.39 16.92
C THR A 307 -25.29 15.64 17.12
N TYR A 308 -24.27 16.34 17.61
CA TYR A 308 -22.99 15.72 17.92
C TYR A 308 -23.13 14.71 19.07
N VAL A 309 -22.72 13.46 18.85
CA VAL A 309 -22.73 12.43 19.88
C VAL A 309 -21.46 12.49 20.73
N LEU A 310 -21.63 12.87 22.00
CA LEU A 310 -20.52 12.86 22.96
C LEU A 310 -19.93 11.46 23.13
N GLN A 311 -18.59 11.39 23.11
CA GLN A 311 -17.82 10.16 23.30
C GLN A 311 -18.22 9.03 22.32
N ALA A 312 -18.63 9.38 21.10
CA ALA A 312 -19.09 8.40 20.10
C ALA A 312 -18.12 7.22 19.92
N ALA A 313 -16.83 7.50 19.77
CA ALA A 313 -15.82 6.46 19.60
C ALA A 313 -15.71 5.51 20.82
N GLU A 314 -15.70 6.04 22.04
CA GLU A 314 -15.61 5.21 23.27
C GLU A 314 -16.83 4.30 23.42
N ARG A 315 -18.03 4.84 23.14
CA ARG A 315 -19.28 4.09 23.22
C ARG A 315 -19.35 3.00 22.15
N LEU A 316 -18.90 3.29 20.92
CA LEU A 316 -18.89 2.31 19.82
C LEU A 316 -17.81 1.24 19.99
N ARG A 317 -16.69 1.52 20.68
CA ARG A 317 -15.66 0.50 20.97
C ARG A 317 -16.16 -0.68 21.77
N GLY A 318 -17.23 -0.52 22.55
CA GLY A 318 -17.87 -1.63 23.27
C GLY A 318 -18.43 -2.70 22.33
N ARG A 319 -18.83 -2.31 21.12
CA ARG A 319 -19.37 -3.20 20.08
C ARG A 319 -18.35 -3.55 19.01
N PHE A 320 -17.52 -2.58 18.60
CA PHE A 320 -16.49 -2.74 17.58
C PHE A 320 -15.12 -2.60 18.24
N PRO A 321 -14.49 -3.70 18.71
CA PRO A 321 -13.20 -3.64 19.41
C PRO A 321 -12.07 -3.08 18.54
N TYR A 322 -12.19 -3.22 17.21
CA TYR A 322 -11.24 -2.71 16.22
C TYR A 322 -11.74 -1.43 15.53
N LEU A 323 -12.54 -0.61 16.23
CA LEU A 323 -12.95 0.70 15.75
C LEU A 323 -11.72 1.56 15.41
N LEU A 324 -11.67 2.04 14.18
CA LEU A 324 -10.64 2.93 13.66
C LEU A 324 -10.99 4.39 13.93
N GLU A 325 -12.19 4.78 13.56
CA GLU A 325 -12.71 6.14 13.73
C GLU A 325 -14.24 6.15 13.83
N ALA A 326 -14.78 7.22 14.42
CA ALA A 326 -16.20 7.52 14.43
C ALA A 326 -16.38 9.02 14.22
N MET A 327 -16.87 9.40 13.04
CA MET A 327 -17.01 10.78 12.61
C MET A 327 -18.47 11.11 12.31
N PRO A 328 -18.95 12.34 12.58
CA PRO A 328 -20.26 12.76 12.11
C PRO A 328 -20.26 12.89 10.58
N LYS A 329 -21.38 12.58 9.93
CA LYS A 329 -21.56 12.85 8.50
C LYS A 329 -21.43 14.35 8.27
N ARG A 330 -20.38 14.77 7.54
CA ARG A 330 -20.21 16.17 7.16
C ARG A 330 -21.43 16.60 6.34
N VAL A 331 -22.23 17.51 6.87
CA VAL A 331 -23.27 18.19 6.09
C VAL A 331 -22.54 19.12 5.14
N ARG A 332 -22.44 18.74 3.87
CA ARG A 332 -22.00 19.65 2.81
C ARG A 332 -23.10 20.71 2.69
N ARG A 333 -22.88 21.92 3.22
CA ARG A 333 -23.70 23.07 2.85
C ARG A 333 -23.60 23.22 1.33
N VAL A 334 -24.75 23.20 0.66
CA VAL A 334 -24.90 23.72 -0.69
C VAL A 334 -24.86 25.24 -0.53
N GLN A 335 -23.98 25.93 -1.28
CA GLN A 335 -23.42 27.29 -1.08
C GLN A 335 -22.18 27.25 -0.16
N ASP A 336 -20.95 27.53 -0.63
CA ASP A 336 -20.55 28.68 -1.46
C ASP A 336 -19.57 28.33 -2.60
N ASP A 337 -19.86 28.87 -3.78
CA ASP A 337 -18.92 29.10 -4.89
C ASP A 337 -18.25 30.49 -4.73
N GLU A 338 -18.18 30.98 -3.50
CA GLU A 338 -17.42 32.17 -3.13
C GLU A 338 -16.20 31.71 -2.33
N THR A 339 -15.01 31.98 -2.87
CA THR A 339 -13.78 32.06 -2.08
C THR A 339 -14.08 32.82 -0.78
N PRO A 340 -13.79 32.26 0.41
CA PRO A 340 -13.97 32.99 1.65
C PRO A 340 -13.08 34.24 1.57
N GLY A 341 -13.69 35.42 1.64
CA GLY A 341 -12.97 36.64 1.95
C GLY A 341 -12.22 36.47 3.27
N GLU A 342 -11.05 37.10 3.38
CA GLU A 342 -10.18 37.11 4.56
C GLU A 342 -10.81 37.83 5.78
N ASP A 343 -12.03 37.50 6.19
CA ASP A 343 -12.56 37.93 7.48
C ASP A 343 -12.33 36.80 8.49
N ARG A 344 -11.09 36.73 9.01
CA ARG A 344 -10.85 36.06 10.29
C ARG A 344 -11.45 36.95 11.38
N PRO A 345 -12.31 36.44 12.28
CA PRO A 345 -12.76 37.23 13.41
C PRO A 345 -11.55 37.61 14.26
N ASP A 346 -11.27 38.90 14.38
CA ASP A 346 -10.12 39.42 15.14
C ASP A 346 -10.32 39.27 16.66
N GLN A 347 -11.56 38.99 17.09
CA GLN A 347 -11.90 38.87 18.51
C GLN A 347 -12.17 37.41 18.93
N PRO A 348 -11.49 36.90 19.97
CA PRO A 348 -11.69 35.55 20.52
C PRO A 348 -13.15 35.22 20.87
N ARG A 349 -13.95 36.23 21.21
CA ARG A 349 -15.38 36.09 21.47
C ARG A 349 -16.17 35.67 20.24
N GLU A 350 -15.87 36.28 19.10
CA GLU A 350 -16.53 35.95 17.82
C GLU A 350 -16.14 34.55 17.35
N LEU A 351 -14.90 34.11 17.61
CA LEU A 351 -14.48 32.73 17.38
C LEU A 351 -15.23 31.73 18.27
N LEU A 352 -15.45 32.06 19.54
CA LEU A 352 -16.22 31.21 20.45
C LEU A 352 -17.69 31.12 20.02
N GLU A 353 -18.31 32.25 19.69
CA GLU A 353 -19.70 32.32 19.24
C GLU A 353 -19.89 31.57 17.90
N ALA A 354 -18.94 31.71 16.97
CA ALA A 354 -18.93 30.95 15.72
C ALA A 354 -18.76 29.44 15.97
N PHE A 355 -17.90 29.03 16.91
CA PHE A 355 -17.73 27.64 17.30
C PHE A 355 -18.97 27.07 17.99
N TRP A 356 -19.65 27.85 18.84
CA TRP A 356 -20.88 27.43 19.52
C TRP A 356 -22.06 27.30 18.56
N SER A 357 -22.17 28.24 17.63
CA SER A 357 -23.13 28.19 16.53
C SER A 357 -22.88 26.99 15.62
N TYR A 358 -21.61 26.68 15.34
CA TYR A 358 -21.20 25.48 14.61
C TYR A 358 -21.62 24.17 15.31
N LEU A 359 -21.63 24.15 16.65
CA LEU A 359 -22.08 23.00 17.44
C LEU A 359 -23.61 22.87 17.55
N GLY A 360 -24.39 23.81 17.00
CA GLY A 360 -25.85 23.74 16.97
C GLY A 360 -26.54 23.90 18.34
N ILE A 361 -25.89 24.58 19.28
CA ILE A 361 -26.45 24.86 20.61
C ILE A 361 -27.33 26.11 20.49
N ASP A 362 -28.65 25.91 20.43
CA ASP A 362 -29.66 26.93 20.06
C ASP A 362 -30.16 27.78 21.26
N HIS A 363 -29.45 27.73 22.39
CA HIS A 363 -29.73 28.57 23.55
C HIS A 363 -28.64 29.64 23.70
N ASP A 364 -29.06 30.87 24.04
CA ASP A 364 -28.16 31.92 24.49
C ASP A 364 -27.16 31.31 25.48
N LEU A 365 -25.85 31.50 25.22
CA LEU A 365 -24.79 31.11 26.13
C LEU A 365 -25.17 31.52 27.56
N GLU A 366 -25.45 30.53 28.43
CA GLU A 366 -25.71 30.83 29.84
C GLU A 366 -24.57 31.70 30.37
N GLU A 367 -24.91 32.74 31.14
CA GLU A 367 -23.95 33.73 31.63
C GLU A 367 -22.73 33.07 32.31
N ALA A 368 -22.94 31.91 32.94
CA ALA A 368 -21.89 31.10 33.54
C ALA A 368 -20.82 30.62 32.54
N HIS A 369 -21.20 30.20 31.32
CA HIS A 369 -20.28 29.77 30.27
C HIS A 369 -19.49 30.94 29.68
N ARG A 370 -20.15 32.10 29.50
CA ARG A 370 -19.48 33.34 29.06
C ARG A 370 -18.41 33.77 30.06
N VAL A 371 -18.76 33.80 31.34
CA VAL A 371 -17.84 34.16 32.43
C VAL A 371 -16.69 33.16 32.53
N ALA A 372 -16.93 31.87 32.35
CA ALA A 372 -15.89 30.85 32.38
C ALA A 372 -14.86 31.02 31.25
N PHE A 373 -15.33 31.26 30.01
CA PHE A 373 -14.45 31.50 28.88
C PHE A 373 -13.62 32.78 29.05
N GLU A 374 -14.25 33.89 29.43
CA GLU A 374 -13.55 35.16 29.66
C GLU A 374 -12.47 35.03 30.73
N ARG A 375 -12.74 34.26 31.79
CA ARG A 375 -11.79 34.01 32.86
C ARG A 375 -10.61 33.16 32.37
N ALA A 376 -10.86 32.11 31.59
CA ALA A 376 -9.82 31.28 31.00
C ALA A 376 -8.94 32.08 30.02
N TRP A 377 -9.56 32.94 29.21
CA TRP A 377 -8.87 33.82 28.28
C TRP A 377 -7.97 34.86 28.97
N LEU A 378 -8.49 35.50 30.03
CA LEU A 378 -7.71 36.44 30.85
C LEU A 378 -6.55 35.76 31.59
N MET A 379 -6.71 34.49 31.99
CA MET A 379 -5.62 33.69 32.57
C MET A 379 -4.54 33.39 31.53
N ALA A 380 -4.93 32.93 30.32
CA ALA A 380 -3.99 32.66 29.24
C ALA A 380 -3.18 33.89 28.84
N LYS A 381 -3.81 35.08 28.75
CA LYS A 381 -3.11 36.34 28.46
C LYS A 381 -2.13 36.78 29.54
N LYS A 382 -2.28 36.32 30.79
CA LYS A 382 -1.38 36.66 31.91
C LYS A 382 -0.16 35.75 31.99
N GLU A 383 -0.16 34.59 31.33
CA GLU A 383 1.00 33.70 31.25
C GLU A 383 1.97 34.10 30.12
N ASP A 384 1.49 34.88 29.13
CA ASP A 384 2.28 35.40 28.00
C ASP A 384 2.84 36.84 28.20
N ALA A 385 2.69 37.43 29.39
CA ALA A 385 3.19 38.75 29.77
C ALA A 385 4.12 38.66 30.98
#